data_AF-A0A358DBZ6-F1
#
_entry.id   AF-A0A358DBZ6-F1
#
_cell.length_a   1.000
_cell.length_b   1.000
_cell.length_c   1.000
_cell.angle_alpha   90.00
_cell.angle_beta   90.00
_cell.angle_gamma   90.00
#
_symmetry.space_group_name_H-M   'P 1'
#
loop_
_entity.id
_entity.type
_entity.pdbx_description
1 polymer ?
#
loop_
_entity_poly.entity_id
_entity_poly.type
_entity_poly.pdbx_seq_one_letter_code
_entity_poly.pdbx_strand_id
1 'polypeptide(L)'
;MLALALVSASVLLTACAGPDLDELETDAAAVFDTLVEAAGAVEEGTLRTLETTGPEEQSCGEQDRGTQRTFAAVGSVSVGADYAAEDALVDAVTAAIDPEVWATIDADGLAGREGAWVDESGIVATVSYDSPLLVIAVFTPCLEAP
;
A
#
# COMPACT_ATOMS: atom_id res chain seq x y z
N MET A 1 -11.67 -62.92 -12.21
CA MET A 1 -11.92 -61.51 -12.62
C MET A 1 -11.08 -60.65 -11.69
N LEU A 2 -9.93 -60.18 -12.18
CA LEU A 2 -8.91 -59.48 -11.42
C LEU A 2 -8.59 -58.20 -12.20
N ALA A 3 -9.02 -57.04 -11.69
CA ALA A 3 -8.54 -55.71 -12.09
C ALA A 3 -9.24 -54.65 -11.21
N LEU A 4 -8.76 -54.47 -9.97
CA LEU A 4 -9.01 -53.23 -9.24
C LEU A 4 -8.03 -52.19 -9.81
N ALA A 5 -8.56 -51.24 -10.58
CA ALA A 5 -7.81 -50.13 -11.12
C ALA A 5 -7.35 -49.20 -10.00
N LEU A 6 -6.03 -49.06 -9.84
CA LEU A 6 -5.39 -47.99 -9.11
C LEU A 6 -5.66 -46.67 -9.83
N VAL A 7 -6.55 -45.84 -9.29
CA VAL A 7 -6.71 -44.45 -9.73
C VAL A 7 -5.90 -43.57 -8.79
N SER A 8 -4.68 -43.29 -9.24
CA SER A 8 -3.93 -42.03 -9.16
C SER A 8 -4.34 -41.04 -8.05
N ALA A 9 -3.67 -41.14 -6.91
CA ALA A 9 -3.54 -40.05 -5.96
C ALA A 9 -2.46 -39.06 -6.49
N SER A 10 -2.86 -38.14 -7.36
CA SER A 10 -2.04 -36.99 -7.75
C SER A 10 -2.41 -35.81 -6.86
N VAL A 11 -1.94 -35.84 -5.60
CA VAL A 11 -2.06 -34.68 -4.70
C VAL A 11 -1.12 -33.59 -5.21
N LEU A 12 -1.72 -32.44 -5.51
CA LEU A 12 -1.12 -31.21 -6.01
C LEU A 12 0.05 -30.74 -5.13
N LEU A 13 1.26 -30.75 -5.69
CA LEU A 13 2.48 -30.17 -5.13
C LEU A 13 2.62 -28.66 -5.47
N THR A 14 1.52 -27.92 -5.61
CA THR A 14 1.53 -26.52 -6.07
C THR A 14 1.66 -25.48 -4.95
N ALA A 15 2.12 -25.84 -3.75
CA ALA A 15 2.14 -24.94 -2.59
C ALA A 15 3.52 -24.80 -1.91
N CYS A 16 4.62 -24.83 -2.69
CA CYS A 16 5.97 -24.55 -2.19
C CYS A 16 6.73 -23.49 -3.03
N ALA A 17 6.04 -22.74 -3.89
CA ALA A 17 6.60 -21.49 -4.42
C ALA A 17 6.20 -20.39 -3.44
N GLY A 18 7.17 -19.64 -2.92
CA GLY A 18 6.91 -18.44 -2.14
C GLY A 18 6.16 -17.39 -2.98
N PRO A 19 5.72 -16.28 -2.37
CA PRO A 19 5.10 -15.19 -3.11
C PRO A 19 6.03 -14.68 -4.20
N ASP A 20 5.46 -14.34 -5.37
CA ASP A 20 6.20 -13.72 -6.46
C ASP A 20 6.52 -12.27 -6.08
N LEU A 21 7.80 -11.98 -5.86
CA LEU A 21 8.26 -10.67 -5.40
C LEU A 21 8.10 -9.59 -6.46
N ASP A 22 8.25 -9.94 -7.74
CA ASP A 22 8.12 -8.99 -8.85
C ASP A 22 6.64 -8.63 -9.06
N GLU A 23 5.72 -9.59 -8.85
CA GLU A 23 4.28 -9.35 -8.85
C GLU A 23 3.87 -8.42 -7.70
N LEU A 24 4.33 -8.70 -6.47
CA LEU A 24 4.06 -7.85 -5.30
C LEU A 24 4.58 -6.42 -5.46
N GLU A 25 5.78 -6.25 -6.02
CA GLU A 25 6.33 -4.91 -6.30
C GLU A 25 5.50 -4.17 -7.36
N THR A 26 5.04 -4.88 -8.39
CA THR A 26 4.19 -4.32 -9.45
C THR A 26 2.83 -3.87 -8.89
N ASP A 27 2.21 -4.71 -8.06
CA ASP A 27 0.92 -4.41 -7.44
C ASP A 27 1.04 -3.23 -6.47
N ALA A 28 2.12 -3.19 -5.66
CA ALA A 28 2.39 -2.07 -4.76
C ALA A 28 2.62 -0.75 -5.52
N ALA A 29 3.32 -0.79 -6.66
CA ALA A 29 3.51 0.37 -7.51
C ALA A 29 2.18 0.89 -8.09
N ALA A 30 1.29 -0.01 -8.53
CA ALA A 30 -0.02 0.36 -9.05
C ALA A 30 -0.92 1.02 -7.99
N VAL A 31 -0.90 0.50 -6.76
CA VAL A 31 -1.59 1.12 -5.62
C VAL A 31 -1.01 2.51 -5.34
N PHE A 32 0.32 2.63 -5.31
CA PHE A 32 0.99 3.91 -5.09
C PHE A 32 0.62 4.96 -6.15
N ASP A 33 0.66 4.58 -7.43
CA ASP A 33 0.29 5.45 -8.55
C ASP A 33 -1.17 5.91 -8.45
N THR A 34 -2.07 5.01 -8.04
CA THR A 34 -3.50 5.35 -7.83
C THR A 34 -3.67 6.40 -6.74
N LEU A 35 -2.95 6.28 -5.63
CA LEU A 35 -3.01 7.25 -4.52
C LEU A 35 -2.41 8.60 -4.89
N VAL A 36 -1.29 8.59 -5.64
CA VAL A 36 -0.66 9.80 -6.17
C VAL A 36 -1.55 10.50 -7.19
N GLU A 37 -2.23 9.75 -8.06
CA GLU A 37 -3.20 10.29 -9.01
C GLU A 37 -4.38 10.94 -8.28
N ALA A 38 -4.93 10.28 -7.25
CA ALA A 38 -5.99 10.83 -6.43
C ALA A 38 -5.58 12.14 -5.75
N ALA A 39 -4.35 12.20 -5.22
CA ALA A 39 -3.79 13.43 -4.66
C ALA A 39 -3.62 14.54 -5.71
N GLY A 40 -3.19 14.20 -6.92
CA GLY A 40 -2.98 15.15 -8.02
C GLY A 40 -4.27 15.63 -8.69
N ALA A 41 -5.39 14.92 -8.52
CA ALA A 41 -6.67 15.22 -9.14
C ALA A 41 -7.50 16.28 -8.41
N VAL A 42 -7.08 16.71 -7.22
CA VAL A 42 -7.80 17.73 -6.46
C VAL A 42 -7.65 19.13 -7.07
N GLU A 43 -8.40 20.09 -6.54
CA GLU A 43 -8.46 21.45 -7.07
C GLU A 43 -7.06 22.06 -7.28
N GLU A 44 -6.85 22.63 -8.47
CA GLU A 44 -5.59 23.26 -8.86
C GLU A 44 -5.17 24.31 -7.84
N GLY A 45 -3.95 24.18 -7.32
CA GLY A 45 -3.40 25.10 -6.32
C GLY A 45 -3.57 24.64 -4.87
N THR A 46 -4.30 23.54 -4.61
CA THR A 46 -4.35 22.90 -3.28
C THR A 46 -2.98 22.35 -2.91
N LEU A 47 -2.39 21.50 -3.76
CA LEU A 47 -1.01 21.04 -3.62
C LEU A 47 -0.04 21.99 -4.33
N ARG A 48 1.04 22.36 -3.65
CA ARG A 48 2.20 23.08 -4.17
C ARG A 48 3.20 22.13 -4.83
N THR A 49 3.45 21.02 -4.15
CA THR A 49 4.37 19.98 -4.58
C THR A 49 3.75 18.62 -4.32
N LEU A 50 4.19 17.63 -5.10
CA LEU A 50 3.97 16.22 -4.83
C LEU A 50 5.21 15.50 -5.36
N GLU A 51 6.15 15.22 -4.47
CA GLU A 51 7.43 14.60 -4.79
C GLU A 51 7.32 13.10 -4.50
N THR A 52 7.59 12.26 -5.49
CA THR A 52 7.57 10.80 -5.35
C THR A 52 8.97 10.24 -5.21
N THR A 53 9.11 9.13 -4.51
CA THR A 53 10.37 8.40 -4.27
C THR A 53 10.08 6.90 -4.24
N GLY A 54 11.01 6.08 -4.74
CA GLY A 54 10.93 4.63 -4.71
C GLY A 54 10.90 3.95 -6.09
N PRO A 55 10.92 2.61 -6.14
CA PRO A 55 10.98 1.73 -4.96
C PRO A 55 12.34 1.75 -4.26
N GLU A 56 12.33 1.84 -2.93
CA GLU A 56 13.53 1.70 -2.09
C GLU A 56 13.46 0.42 -1.26
N GLU A 57 14.58 -0.29 -1.13
CA GLU A 57 14.68 -1.42 -0.21
C GLU A 57 14.82 -0.94 1.23
N GLN A 58 14.00 -1.48 2.14
CA GLN A 58 14.09 -1.17 3.56
C GLN A 58 14.04 -2.44 4.40
N SER A 59 14.76 -2.45 5.52
CA SER A 59 14.72 -3.54 6.50
C SER A 59 13.42 -3.53 7.28
N CYS A 60 12.82 -4.69 7.47
CA CYS A 60 11.60 -4.86 8.27
C CYS A 60 11.89 -4.84 9.78
N GLY A 61 12.07 -3.63 10.33
CA GLY A 61 12.27 -3.38 11.75
C GLY A 61 13.56 -3.97 12.34
N GLU A 62 13.65 -3.98 13.67
CA GLU A 62 14.75 -4.59 14.40
C GLU A 62 14.50 -6.11 14.54
N GLN A 63 15.49 -6.94 14.15
CA GLN A 63 15.52 -8.43 14.18
C GLN A 63 15.37 -9.16 12.83
N ASP A 64 15.93 -8.64 11.74
CA ASP A 64 16.09 -9.38 10.47
C ASP A 64 14.79 -10.02 9.96
N ARG A 65 13.63 -9.35 10.09
CA ARG A 65 12.34 -9.86 9.57
C ARG A 65 12.21 -9.74 8.05
N GLY A 66 13.34 -9.80 7.35
CA GLY A 66 13.42 -9.61 5.91
C GLY A 66 13.48 -8.15 5.46
N THR A 67 13.22 -7.95 4.18
CA THR A 67 13.17 -6.65 3.52
C THR A 67 11.80 -6.41 2.90
N GLN A 68 11.52 -5.14 2.64
CA GLN A 68 10.34 -4.68 1.90
C GLN A 68 10.75 -3.60 0.90
N ARG A 69 9.93 -3.40 -0.13
CA ARG A 69 10.01 -2.27 -1.05
C ARG A 69 9.07 -1.18 -0.56
N THR A 70 9.56 0.06 -0.58
CA THR A 70 8.81 1.24 -0.15
C THR A 70 8.68 2.22 -1.31
N PHE A 71 7.45 2.68 -1.53
CA PHE A 71 7.11 3.80 -2.40
C PHE A 71 6.57 4.92 -1.52
N ALA A 72 7.01 6.15 -1.74
CA ALA A 72 6.60 7.28 -0.92
C ALA A 72 6.33 8.50 -1.77
N ALA A 73 5.30 9.27 -1.40
CA ALA A 73 5.04 10.60 -1.94
C ALA A 73 4.91 11.59 -0.79
N VAL A 74 5.55 12.73 -0.93
CA VAL A 74 5.45 13.86 0.00
C VAL A 74 4.89 15.05 -0.75
N GLY A 75 3.71 15.48 -0.33
CA GLY A 75 3.04 16.66 -0.85
C GLY A 75 3.11 17.82 0.15
N SER A 76 3.27 19.04 -0.37
CA SER A 76 3.06 20.24 0.44
C SER A 76 1.80 20.96 -0.01
N VAL A 77 0.90 21.26 0.92
CA VAL A 77 -0.32 22.02 0.69
C VAL A 77 -0.03 23.51 0.68
N SER A 78 -0.69 24.24 -0.21
CA SER A 78 -0.62 25.71 -0.26
C SER A 78 -1.10 26.33 1.06
N VAL A 79 -0.34 27.28 1.59
CA VAL A 79 -0.72 28.10 2.78
C VAL A 79 -2.04 28.88 2.60
N GLY A 80 -2.49 29.04 1.35
CA GLY A 80 -3.77 29.70 1.03
C GLY A 80 -4.94 28.74 0.82
N ALA A 81 -4.72 27.42 0.91
CA ALA A 81 -5.81 26.45 0.90
C ALA A 81 -6.67 26.66 2.16
N ASP A 82 -7.98 26.57 2.01
CA ASP A 82 -8.85 26.53 3.19
C ASP A 82 -8.94 25.10 3.73
N TYR A 83 -9.41 24.98 4.97
CA TYR A 83 -9.57 23.67 5.61
C TYR A 83 -10.48 22.71 4.83
N ALA A 84 -11.41 23.21 4.02
CA ALA A 84 -12.28 22.35 3.21
C ALA A 84 -11.54 21.75 2.01
N ALA A 85 -10.58 22.48 1.44
CA ALA A 85 -9.69 21.97 0.39
C ALA A 85 -8.67 20.97 0.96
N GLU A 86 -8.13 21.24 2.15
CA GLU A 86 -7.33 20.27 2.91
C GLU A 86 -8.15 19.00 3.18
N ASP A 87 -9.41 19.16 3.59
CA ASP A 87 -10.36 18.07 3.77
C ASP A 87 -10.60 17.31 2.46
N ALA A 88 -10.93 17.98 1.36
CA ALA A 88 -11.12 17.31 0.09
C ALA A 88 -9.87 16.51 -0.38
N LEU A 89 -8.66 16.97 -0.05
CA LEU A 89 -7.42 16.29 -0.41
C LEU A 89 -7.28 14.91 0.22
N VAL A 90 -7.30 14.80 1.55
CA VAL A 90 -7.11 13.48 2.17
C VAL A 90 -8.33 12.60 1.97
N ASP A 91 -9.53 13.17 1.84
CA ASP A 91 -10.73 12.40 1.50
C ASP A 91 -10.61 11.80 0.09
N ALA A 92 -10.06 12.55 -0.88
CA ALA A 92 -9.83 12.03 -2.23
C ALA A 92 -8.80 10.89 -2.24
N VAL A 93 -7.69 11.05 -1.52
CA VAL A 93 -6.65 10.02 -1.43
C VAL A 93 -7.16 8.77 -0.73
N THR A 94 -7.88 8.92 0.39
CA THR A 94 -8.39 7.77 1.15
C THR A 94 -9.58 7.09 0.49
N ALA A 95 -10.38 7.81 -0.31
CA ALA A 95 -11.43 7.20 -1.12
C ALA A 95 -10.91 6.24 -2.19
N ALA A 96 -9.62 6.32 -2.56
CA ALA A 96 -8.98 5.35 -3.45
C ALA A 96 -8.64 4.01 -2.75
N ILE A 97 -8.71 3.97 -1.42
CA ILE A 97 -8.58 2.73 -0.64
C ILE A 97 -9.95 2.08 -0.49
N ASP A 98 -10.23 1.08 -1.34
CA ASP A 98 -11.52 0.37 -1.34
C ASP A 98 -11.69 -0.51 -0.07
N PRO A 99 -12.69 -0.25 0.80
CA PRO A 99 -12.90 -1.03 2.01
C PRO A 99 -13.33 -2.49 1.77
N GLU A 100 -13.71 -2.86 0.55
CA GLU A 100 -13.96 -4.27 0.19
C GLU A 100 -12.66 -5.05 -0.05
N VAL A 101 -11.58 -4.35 -0.40
CA VAL A 101 -10.26 -4.92 -0.70
C VAL A 101 -9.29 -4.74 0.48
N TRP A 102 -9.39 -3.62 1.18
CA TRP A 102 -8.44 -3.19 2.20
C TRP A 102 -9.01 -3.26 3.60
N ALA A 103 -8.28 -3.91 4.51
CA ALA A 103 -8.57 -3.91 5.93
C ALA A 103 -7.80 -2.78 6.63
N THR A 104 -8.47 -2.01 7.49
CA THR A 104 -7.82 -0.99 8.32
C THR A 104 -6.89 -1.64 9.36
N ILE A 105 -5.68 -1.09 9.49
CA ILE A 105 -4.76 -1.41 10.57
C ILE A 105 -5.07 -0.46 11.74
N ASP A 106 -5.78 -0.97 12.76
CA ASP A 106 -6.00 -0.25 14.01
C ASP A 106 -4.73 -0.26 14.87
N ALA A 107 -3.83 0.68 14.61
CA ALA A 107 -2.77 1.03 15.56
C ALA A 107 -3.30 2.11 16.52
N ASP A 108 -3.02 1.97 17.82
CA ASP A 108 -3.47 2.88 18.90
C ASP A 108 -3.24 4.36 18.54
N GLY A 109 -4.25 5.02 17.98
CA GLY A 109 -4.24 6.46 17.64
C GLY A 109 -4.18 6.82 16.16
N LEU A 110 -4.13 5.86 15.22
CA LEU A 110 -4.24 6.12 13.77
C LEU A 110 -5.66 5.91 13.21
N ALA A 111 -6.64 5.62 14.07
CA ALA A 111 -8.03 5.51 13.63
C ALA A 111 -8.59 6.90 13.30
N GLY A 112 -8.76 7.19 12.01
CA GLY A 112 -9.25 8.48 11.52
C GLY A 112 -9.39 8.48 10.00
N ARG A 113 -9.48 9.68 9.40
CA ARG A 113 -9.47 9.86 7.93
C ARG A 113 -8.08 9.63 7.34
N GLU A 114 -7.05 9.76 8.15
CA GLU A 114 -5.70 9.28 7.89
C GLU A 114 -5.55 7.90 8.53
N GLY A 115 -4.62 7.09 8.05
CA GLY A 115 -4.49 5.75 8.58
C GLY A 115 -3.54 4.86 7.81
N ALA A 116 -3.62 3.58 8.15
CA ALA A 116 -2.92 2.51 7.49
C ALA A 116 -3.90 1.39 7.13
N TRP A 117 -3.70 0.78 5.98
CA TRP A 117 -4.53 -0.30 5.47
C TRP A 117 -3.66 -1.41 4.91
N VAL A 118 -4.17 -2.62 4.92
CA VAL A 118 -3.51 -3.80 4.36
C VAL A 118 -4.48 -4.58 3.47
N ASP A 119 -4.00 -5.04 2.31
CA ASP A 119 -4.76 -5.90 1.42
C ASP A 119 -4.55 -7.40 1.73
N GLU A 120 -5.14 -8.29 0.93
CA GLU A 120 -4.99 -9.75 1.11
C GLU A 120 -3.57 -10.27 0.82
N SER A 121 -2.81 -9.54 0.00
CA SER A 121 -1.43 -9.85 -0.37
C SER A 121 -0.41 -9.38 0.66
N GLY A 122 -0.85 -8.59 1.65
CA GLY A 122 0.00 -8.02 2.70
C GLY A 122 0.69 -6.73 2.29
N ILE A 123 0.27 -6.09 1.19
CA ILE A 123 0.70 -4.75 0.82
C ILE A 123 0.05 -3.78 1.81
N VAL A 124 0.85 -2.85 2.33
CA VAL A 124 0.39 -1.84 3.29
C VAL A 124 0.40 -0.47 2.64
N ALA A 125 -0.73 0.23 2.67
CA ALA A 125 -0.83 1.63 2.28
C ALA A 125 -1.01 2.50 3.52
N THR A 126 -0.37 3.67 3.53
CA THR A 126 -0.48 4.65 4.60
C THR A 126 -0.74 6.02 4.01
N VAL A 127 -1.61 6.78 4.67
CA VAL A 127 -1.91 8.17 4.35
C VAL A 127 -1.89 8.94 5.65
N SER A 128 -1.03 9.96 5.75
CA SER A 128 -0.96 10.86 6.90
C SER A 128 -0.92 12.30 6.41
N TYR A 129 -1.53 13.19 7.19
CA TYR A 129 -1.60 14.60 6.91
C TYR A 129 -1.34 15.41 8.19
N ASP A 130 -0.17 16.02 8.26
CA ASP A 130 0.19 16.97 9.31
C ASP A 130 0.42 18.33 8.65
N SER A 131 -0.61 19.18 8.67
CA SER A 131 -0.65 20.40 7.87
C SER A 131 0.66 21.22 7.99
N PRO A 132 1.31 21.55 6.86
CA PRO A 132 0.82 21.48 5.48
C PRO A 132 1.26 20.22 4.71
N LEU A 133 1.75 19.17 5.37
CA LEU A 133 2.38 18.03 4.72
C LEU A 133 1.41 16.85 4.55
N LEU A 134 1.26 16.39 3.31
CA LEU A 134 0.65 15.11 2.98
C LEU A 134 1.77 14.08 2.78
N VAL A 135 1.62 12.91 3.39
CA VAL A 135 2.53 11.77 3.20
C VAL A 135 1.70 10.57 2.77
N ILE A 136 2.06 9.99 1.62
CA ILE A 136 1.53 8.73 1.13
C ILE A 136 2.70 7.75 1.12
N ALA A 137 2.53 6.55 1.68
CA ALA A 137 3.52 5.50 1.52
C ALA A 137 2.88 4.14 1.31
N VAL A 138 3.44 3.35 0.40
CA VAL A 138 3.02 1.98 0.10
C VAL A 138 4.21 1.04 0.28
N PHE A 139 3.96 -0.08 0.94
CA PHE A 139 4.96 -1.07 1.31
C PHE A 139 4.55 -2.44 0.81
N THR A 140 5.46 -3.17 0.17
CA THR A 140 5.27 -4.62 -0.04
C THR A 140 5.31 -5.35 1.31
N PRO A 141 4.79 -6.58 1.44
CA PRO A 141 4.95 -7.37 2.65
C PRO A 141 6.43 -7.59 2.98
N CYS A 142 6.71 -7.72 4.27
CA CYS A 142 8.03 -8.10 4.77
C CYS A 142 8.32 -9.56 4.45
N LEU A 143 9.36 -9.80 3.66
CA LEU A 143 9.74 -11.14 3.21
C LEU A 143 11.22 -11.37 3.49
N GLU A 144 11.53 -12.55 4.03
CA GLU A 144 12.93 -12.97 4.22
C GLU A 144 13.63 -12.95 2.86
N ALA A 145 14.81 -12.34 2.81
CA ALA A 145 15.62 -12.37 1.60
C ALA A 145 15.94 -13.83 1.24
N PRO A 146 15.84 -14.22 -0.04
CA PRO A 146 16.04 -15.60 -0.48
C PRO A 146 17.44 -16.15 -0.18
#